data_AF-A0A101EJS4-F1
#
_entry.id   AF-A0A101EJS4-F1
#
_cell.length_a   1.000
_cell.length_b   1.000
_cell.length_c   1.000
_cell.angle_alpha   90.00
_cell.angle_beta   90.00
_cell.angle_gamma   90.00
#
_symmetry.space_group_name_H-M   'P 1'
#
loop_
_entity.id
_entity.type
_entity.pdbx_description
1 polymer ?
#
loop_
_entity_poly.entity_id
_entity_poly.type
_entity_poly.pdbx_seq_one_letter_code
_entity_poly.pdbx_strand_id
1 'polypeptide(L)'
;MERVKLRLLFFSLAVLMITQPGAIAFANFDAPYGFYKDLSAWLSAYLGGALILMGYGILKRKELGTKFLSLYGLHYVVLFAFAYFLELKVIGDINPSFSAVNLLSLSILGFLLSMMLFLPAIFSPPYYPYDAPLLLIQLALWIASFYIFLRFRELEKEKILTVYRIFLGLMLFSIFFGFLKVAEVFG
;
A
#
# COMPACT_ATOMS: atom_id res chain seq x y z
N MET A 1 -23.07 -4.55 2.60
CA MET A 1 -22.07 -3.71 3.30
C MET A 1 -22.41 -2.25 3.03
N GLU A 2 -22.51 -1.41 4.07
CA GLU A 2 -22.86 0.01 3.91
C GLU A 2 -21.80 0.75 3.07
N ARG A 3 -22.24 1.72 2.26
CA ARG A 3 -21.42 2.47 1.28
C ARG A 3 -20.12 3.02 1.87
N VAL A 4 -20.17 3.49 3.11
CA VAL A 4 -19.04 4.13 3.80
C VAL A 4 -17.95 3.12 4.18
N LYS A 5 -18.36 1.88 4.51
CA LYS A 5 -17.44 0.77 4.77
C LYS A 5 -16.73 0.33 3.49
N LEU A 6 -17.47 0.19 2.39
CA LEU A 6 -16.91 -0.08 1.06
C LEU A 6 -15.90 1.00 0.64
N ARG A 7 -16.22 2.27 0.89
CA ARG A 7 -15.35 3.40 0.57
C ARG A 7 -14.04 3.37 1.37
N LEU A 8 -14.09 3.13 2.68
CA LEU A 8 -12.89 3.02 3.50
C LEU A 8 -12.03 1.80 3.11
N LEU A 9 -12.66 0.67 2.80
CA LEU A 9 -11.93 -0.51 2.30
C LEU A 9 -11.26 -0.23 0.95
N PHE A 10 -11.99 0.40 0.02
CA PHE A 10 -11.44 0.80 -1.28
C PHE A 10 -10.21 1.71 -1.10
N PHE A 11 -10.32 2.74 -0.26
CA PHE A 11 -9.18 3.63 -0.02
C PHE A 11 -8.02 2.92 0.69
N SER A 12 -8.30 1.98 1.59
CA SER A 12 -7.26 1.18 2.24
C SER A 12 -6.47 0.35 1.24
N LEU A 13 -7.17 -0.32 0.33
CA LEU A 13 -6.52 -1.08 -0.72
C LEU A 13 -5.80 -0.18 -1.72
N ALA A 14 -6.40 0.95 -2.10
CA ALA A 14 -5.79 1.92 -3.00
C ALA A 14 -4.48 2.46 -2.44
N VAL A 15 -4.45 2.89 -1.17
CA VAL A 15 -3.24 3.38 -0.49
C VAL A 15 -2.18 2.27 -0.42
N LEU A 16 -2.58 1.04 -0.07
CA LEU A 16 -1.65 -0.10 -0.05
C LEU A 16 -1.02 -0.35 -1.43
N MET A 17 -1.80 -0.29 -2.50
CA MET A 17 -1.29 -0.53 -3.86
C MET A 17 -0.39 0.61 -4.37
N ILE A 18 -0.82 1.87 -4.23
CA ILE A 18 -0.06 3.01 -4.76
C ILE A 18 1.25 3.24 -4.00
N THR A 19 1.33 2.76 -2.75
CA THR A 19 2.55 2.87 -1.96
C THR A 19 3.59 1.80 -2.31
N GLN A 20 3.23 0.70 -2.97
CA GLN A 20 4.22 -0.36 -3.22
C GLN A 20 5.35 0.08 -4.17
N PRO A 21 5.07 0.58 -5.40
CA PRO A 21 6.14 0.82 -6.37
C PRO A 21 7.09 1.91 -5.90
N GLY A 22 6.56 3.01 -5.36
CA GLY A 22 7.37 4.10 -4.85
C GLY A 22 8.17 3.70 -3.61
N ALA A 23 7.63 2.84 -2.74
CA ALA A 23 8.35 2.36 -1.57
C ALA A 23 9.57 1.52 -1.93
N ILE A 24 9.39 0.58 -2.86
CA ILE A 24 10.48 -0.26 -3.34
C ILE A 24 11.51 0.57 -4.10
N ALA A 25 11.07 1.59 -4.85
CA ALA A 25 11.98 2.50 -5.55
C ALA A 25 12.92 3.26 -4.60
N PHE A 26 12.44 3.80 -3.48
CA PHE A 26 13.35 4.45 -2.53
C PHE A 26 14.14 3.44 -1.69
N ALA A 27 13.58 2.27 -1.39
CA ALA A 27 14.26 1.23 -0.62
C ALA A 27 15.53 0.74 -1.34
N ASN A 28 15.48 0.73 -2.67
CA ASN A 28 16.58 0.32 -3.54
C ASN A 28 17.23 1.49 -4.31
N PHE A 29 17.09 2.72 -3.82
CA PHE A 29 17.64 3.90 -4.52
C PHE A 29 19.16 3.83 -4.70
N ASP A 30 19.87 3.28 -3.71
CA ASP A 30 21.33 3.17 -3.68
C ASP A 30 21.84 1.77 -4.06
N ALA A 31 21.16 0.69 -3.65
CA ALA A 31 21.50 -0.69 -4.01
C ALA A 31 20.31 -1.64 -3.77
N PRO A 32 20.33 -2.89 -4.29
CA PRO A 32 19.39 -3.93 -3.88
C PRO A 32 19.72 -4.47 -2.49
N TYR A 33 18.77 -4.43 -1.55
CA TYR A 33 18.97 -4.89 -0.17
C TYR A 33 18.14 -6.12 0.23
N GLY A 34 17.40 -6.69 -0.72
CA GLY A 34 16.64 -7.91 -0.50
C GLY A 34 15.22 -7.70 0.02
N PHE A 35 14.46 -8.80 -0.06
CA PHE A 35 13.01 -8.84 0.15
C PHE A 35 12.53 -8.19 1.46
N TYR A 36 13.24 -8.39 2.58
CA TYR A 36 12.77 -7.86 3.88
C TYR A 36 12.86 -6.34 3.95
N LYS A 37 13.84 -5.69 3.31
CA LYS A 37 13.91 -4.23 3.25
C LYS A 37 12.74 -3.69 2.42
N ASP A 38 12.45 -4.32 1.29
CA ASP A 38 11.40 -3.88 0.36
C ASP A 38 10.01 -4.08 0.94
N LEU A 39 9.77 -5.21 1.63
CA LEU A 39 8.55 -5.44 2.39
C LEU A 39 8.41 -4.45 3.55
N SER A 40 9.49 -4.18 4.29
CA SER A 40 9.48 -3.21 5.39
C SER A 40 9.15 -1.81 4.90
N ALA A 41 9.84 -1.35 3.86
CA ALA A 41 9.62 -0.03 3.26
C ALA A 41 8.18 0.13 2.78
N TRP A 42 7.62 -0.88 2.12
CA TRP A 42 6.23 -0.86 1.66
C TRP A 42 5.24 -0.79 2.81
N LEU A 43 5.37 -1.65 3.83
CA LEU A 43 4.44 -1.65 4.96
C LEU A 43 4.55 -0.40 5.83
N SER A 44 5.76 0.14 6.01
CA SER A 44 6.00 1.42 6.67
C SER A 44 5.36 2.57 5.87
N ALA A 45 5.51 2.61 4.55
CA ALA A 45 4.83 3.61 3.71
C ALA A 45 3.30 3.48 3.76
N TYR A 46 2.78 2.24 3.74
CA TYR A 46 1.34 1.99 3.89
C TYR A 46 0.84 2.44 5.26
N LEU A 47 1.58 2.18 6.34
CA LEU A 47 1.25 2.60 7.70
C LEU A 47 1.11 4.12 7.82
N GLY A 48 1.96 4.88 7.12
CA GLY A 48 1.86 6.35 7.02
C GLY A 48 0.55 6.80 6.36
N GLY A 49 0.17 6.18 5.24
CA GLY A 49 -1.11 6.44 4.59
C GLY A 49 -2.32 5.98 5.41
N ALA A 50 -2.19 4.87 6.15
CA ALA A 50 -3.23 4.32 7.00
C ALA A 50 -3.60 5.26 8.17
N LEU A 51 -2.68 6.13 8.63
CA LEU A 51 -3.00 7.18 9.60
C LEU A 51 -4.06 8.16 9.07
N ILE A 52 -3.97 8.55 7.80
CA ILE A 52 -4.95 9.42 7.15
C ILE A 52 -6.32 8.72 7.10
N LEU A 53 -6.31 7.43 6.76
CA LEU A 53 -7.53 6.62 6.70
C LEU A 53 -8.15 6.39 8.08
N MET A 54 -7.34 6.28 9.13
CA MET A 54 -7.83 6.22 10.50
C MET A 54 -8.53 7.52 10.90
N GLY A 55 -7.97 8.68 10.52
CA GLY A 55 -8.62 9.98 10.66
C GLY A 55 -9.99 10.02 9.96
N TYR A 56 -10.07 9.54 8.72
CA TYR A 56 -11.36 9.40 8.02
C TYR A 56 -12.33 8.47 8.75
N GLY A 57 -11.85 7.33 9.26
CA GLY A 57 -12.65 6.38 10.03
C GLY A 57 -13.26 7.00 11.30
N ILE A 58 -12.47 7.80 12.03
CA ILE A 58 -12.93 8.49 13.24
C ILE A 58 -13.99 9.55 12.91
N LEU A 59 -13.82 10.30 11.82
CA LEU A 59 -14.80 11.29 11.36
C LEU A 59 -16.12 10.63 10.94
N LYS A 60 -16.05 9.42 10.37
CA LYS A 60 -17.20 8.64 9.92
C LYS A 60 -17.68 7.58 10.92
N ARG A 61 -17.30 7.69 12.19
CA ARG A 61 -17.56 6.66 13.21
C ARG A 61 -19.02 6.24 13.36
N LYS A 62 -19.96 7.19 13.24
CA LYS A 62 -21.41 6.92 13.34
C LYS A 62 -21.91 6.06 12.18
N GLU A 63 -21.37 6.28 10.98
CA GLU A 63 -21.74 5.58 9.74
C GLU A 63 -21.03 4.22 9.61
N LEU A 64 -19.82 4.09 10.17
CA LEU A 64 -19.04 2.85 10.13
C LEU A 64 -19.47 1.86 11.23
N GLY A 65 -19.91 2.36 12.37
CA GLY A 65 -20.30 1.54 13.51
C GLY A 65 -19.10 0.92 14.24
N THR A 66 -19.29 0.66 15.54
CA THR A 66 -18.21 0.26 16.45
C THR A 66 -17.53 -1.04 16.04
N LYS A 67 -18.29 -2.08 15.65
CA LYS A 67 -17.73 -3.38 15.27
C LYS A 67 -16.74 -3.28 14.09
N PHE A 68 -17.08 -2.49 13.07
CA PHE A 68 -16.21 -2.30 11.91
C PHE A 68 -14.95 -1.51 12.28
N LEU A 69 -15.11 -0.43 13.05
CA LEU A 69 -13.98 0.35 13.53
C LEU A 69 -13.04 -0.45 14.43
N SER A 70 -13.56 -1.34 15.30
CA SER A 70 -12.74 -2.22 16.12
C SER A 70 -11.91 -3.19 15.26
N LEU A 71 -12.49 -3.79 14.23
CA LEU A 71 -11.75 -4.65 13.30
C LEU A 71 -10.71 -3.86 12.50
N TYR A 72 -11.05 -2.65 12.07
CA TYR A 72 -10.13 -1.78 11.34
C TYR A 72 -8.96 -1.31 12.23
N GLY A 73 -9.24 -1.01 13.50
CA GLY A 73 -8.23 -0.71 14.51
C GLY A 73 -7.32 -1.90 14.78
N LEU A 74 -7.87 -3.11 14.88
CA LEU A 74 -7.07 -4.34 15.03
C LEU A 74 -6.13 -4.54 13.83
N HIS A 75 -6.62 -4.33 12.60
CA HIS A 75 -5.77 -4.32 11.41
C HIS A 75 -4.61 -3.34 11.54
N TYR A 76 -4.86 -2.11 12.03
CA TYR A 76 -3.82 -1.11 12.22
C TYR A 76 -2.78 -1.53 13.26
N VAL A 77 -3.22 -2.13 14.38
CA VAL A 77 -2.31 -2.66 15.42
C VAL A 77 -1.44 -3.78 14.87
N VAL A 78 -2.02 -4.70 14.10
CA VAL A 78 -1.28 -5.81 13.47
C VAL A 78 -0.27 -5.28 12.45
N LEU A 79 -0.68 -4.33 11.60
CA LEU A 79 0.20 -3.68 10.64
C LEU A 79 1.37 -2.99 11.35
N PHE A 80 1.08 -2.21 12.39
CA PHE A 80 2.11 -1.51 13.16
C PHE A 80 3.12 -2.48 13.77
N ALA A 81 2.64 -3.53 14.45
CA ALA A 81 3.51 -4.52 15.07
C ALA A 81 4.37 -5.26 14.04
N PHE A 82 3.79 -5.62 12.90
CA PHE A 82 4.50 -6.33 11.85
C PHE A 82 5.53 -5.44 11.12
N ALA A 83 5.18 -4.20 10.79
CA ALA A 83 6.10 -3.22 10.24
C ALA A 83 7.26 -2.94 11.20
N TYR A 84 6.97 -2.76 12.50
CA TYR A 84 8.00 -2.58 13.52
C TYR A 84 8.98 -3.75 13.61
N PHE A 85 8.45 -4.98 13.59
CA PHE A 85 9.29 -6.18 13.61
C PHE A 85 10.18 -6.28 12.36
N LEU A 86 9.67 -5.94 11.19
CA LEU A 86 10.44 -5.92 9.95
C LEU A 86 11.54 -4.85 9.98
N GLU A 87 11.24 -3.64 10.43
CA GLU A 87 12.25 -2.59 10.59
C GLU A 87 13.36 -3.04 11.56
N LEU A 88 13.01 -3.60 12.73
CA LEU A 88 14.01 -4.14 13.65
C LEU A 88 14.87 -5.23 13.01
N LYS A 89 14.30 -6.07 12.15
CA LYS A 89 15.06 -7.10 11.42
C LYS A 89 16.00 -6.50 10.36
N VAL A 90 15.64 -5.39 9.74
CA VAL A 90 16.40 -4.77 8.66
C VAL A 90 17.48 -3.82 9.20
N ILE A 91 17.15 -3.00 10.19
CA ILE A 91 18.02 -1.93 10.71
C ILE A 91 18.36 -2.07 12.18
N GLY A 92 17.88 -3.07 12.92
CA GLY A 92 18.11 -3.19 14.36
C GLY A 92 19.59 -3.32 14.74
N ASP A 93 20.39 -3.99 13.91
CA ASP A 93 21.84 -4.09 14.11
C ASP A 93 22.57 -2.78 13.81
N ILE A 94 22.00 -1.94 12.95
CA ILE A 94 22.56 -0.64 12.53
C ILE A 94 22.13 0.46 13.51
N ASN A 95 20.88 0.42 13.97
CA ASN A 95 20.30 1.35 14.92
C ASN A 95 19.59 0.59 16.06
N PRO A 96 20.33 0.15 17.09
CA PRO A 96 19.77 -0.54 18.24
C PRO A 96 18.78 0.31 19.05
N SER A 97 18.82 1.65 18.89
CA SER A 97 17.91 2.59 19.53
C SER A 97 16.61 2.82 18.75
N PHE A 98 16.34 2.01 17.72
CA PHE A 98 15.12 2.11 16.95
C PHE A 98 13.89 1.92 17.83
N SER A 99 12.92 2.84 17.73
CA SER A 99 11.75 2.88 18.59
C SER A 99 10.46 3.00 17.78
N ALA A 100 9.34 2.74 18.45
CA ALA A 100 8.01 2.93 17.88
C ALA A 100 7.78 4.35 17.34
N VAL A 101 8.37 5.37 17.98
CA VAL A 101 8.29 6.76 17.53
C VAL A 101 9.05 6.95 16.22
N ASN A 102 10.23 6.35 16.10
CA ASN A 102 11.01 6.38 14.87
C ASN A 102 10.23 5.73 13.72
N LEU A 103 9.57 4.59 13.97
CA LEU A 103 8.71 3.96 12.98
C LEU A 103 7.60 4.89 12.50
N LEU A 104 6.90 5.59 13.41
CA LEU A 104 5.83 6.51 13.01
C LEU A 104 6.35 7.64 12.13
N SER A 105 7.47 8.26 12.50
CA SER A 105 8.09 9.33 11.72
C SER A 105 8.53 8.83 10.34
N LEU A 106 9.20 7.67 10.29
CA LEU A 106 9.63 7.07 9.02
C LEU A 106 8.46 6.60 8.17
N SER A 107 7.36 6.16 8.76
CA SER A 107 6.15 5.75 8.03
C SER A 107 5.52 6.93 7.29
N ILE A 108 5.45 8.10 7.95
CA ILE A 108 4.95 9.34 7.31
C ILE A 108 5.89 9.77 6.17
N LEU A 109 7.19 9.77 6.42
CA LEU A 109 8.18 10.12 5.39
C LEU A 109 8.17 9.13 4.23
N GLY A 110 8.13 7.84 4.51
CA GLY A 110 8.05 6.75 3.54
C GLY A 110 6.78 6.81 2.71
N PHE A 111 5.64 7.16 3.32
CA PHE A 111 4.41 7.43 2.58
C PHE A 111 4.59 8.58 1.57
N LEU A 112 5.14 9.72 2.02
CA LEU A 112 5.37 10.88 1.15
C LEU A 112 6.34 10.55 0.00
N LEU A 113 7.48 9.92 0.32
CA LEU A 113 8.47 9.52 -0.68
C LEU A 113 7.88 8.52 -1.67
N SER A 114 7.13 7.53 -1.18
CA SER A 114 6.47 6.58 -2.05
C SER A 114 5.46 7.25 -2.98
N MET A 115 4.70 8.24 -2.50
CA MET A 115 3.76 8.97 -3.34
C MET A 115 4.48 9.81 -4.40
N MET A 116 5.62 10.42 -4.05
CA MET A 116 6.46 11.17 -4.98
C MET A 116 7.05 10.27 -6.07
N LEU A 117 7.50 9.06 -5.70
CA LEU A 117 8.15 8.12 -6.61
C LEU A 117 7.19 7.15 -7.32
N PHE A 118 5.90 7.16 -6.99
CA PHE A 118 4.91 6.27 -7.58
C PHE A 118 4.91 6.29 -9.11
N LEU A 119 4.85 7.48 -9.71
CA LEU A 119 4.85 7.62 -11.17
C LEU A 119 6.18 7.14 -11.79
N PRO A 120 7.36 7.65 -11.37
CA PRO A 120 8.63 7.13 -11.85
C PRO A 120 8.78 5.61 -11.72
N ALA A 121 8.40 5.04 -10.56
CA ALA A 121 8.52 3.62 -10.27
C ALA A 121 7.60 2.74 -11.12
N ILE A 122 6.49 3.30 -11.62
CA ILE A 122 5.63 2.60 -12.59
C ILE A 122 6.31 2.51 -13.97
N PHE A 123 7.00 3.56 -14.41
CA PHE A 123 7.67 3.58 -15.72
C PHE A 123 9.05 2.90 -15.70
N SER A 124 9.68 2.83 -14.53
CA SER A 124 10.94 2.12 -14.31
C SER A 124 10.79 1.20 -13.09
N PRO A 125 10.22 -0.01 -13.27
CA PRO A 125 9.88 -0.90 -12.16
C PRO A 125 11.11 -1.30 -11.33
N PRO A 126 11.15 -0.96 -10.02
CA PRO A 126 12.33 -1.14 -9.16
C PRO A 126 12.45 -2.56 -8.57
N TYR A 127 11.88 -3.56 -9.23
CA TYR A 127 11.76 -4.92 -8.69
C TYR A 127 12.95 -5.80 -9.10
N TYR A 128 13.41 -6.60 -8.15
CA TYR A 128 14.44 -7.62 -8.32
C TYR A 128 13.84 -9.04 -8.26
N PRO A 129 14.60 -10.09 -8.60
CA PRO A 129 14.07 -11.46 -8.59
C PRO A 129 13.47 -11.91 -7.26
N TYR A 130 14.02 -11.44 -6.14
CA TYR A 130 13.51 -11.76 -4.80
C TYR A 130 12.17 -11.07 -4.48
N ASP A 131 11.70 -10.11 -5.28
CA ASP A 131 10.45 -9.38 -5.09
C ASP A 131 9.24 -10.04 -5.75
N ALA A 132 9.42 -11.20 -6.39
CA ALA A 132 8.33 -11.95 -6.98
C ALA A 132 7.11 -12.14 -6.04
N PRO A 133 7.28 -12.42 -4.73
CA PRO A 133 6.14 -12.50 -3.82
C PRO A 133 5.41 -11.14 -3.65
N LEU A 134 6.13 -10.02 -3.66
CA LEU A 134 5.54 -8.67 -3.56
C LEU A 134 4.71 -8.35 -4.81
N LEU A 135 5.22 -8.73 -5.99
CA LEU A 135 4.50 -8.58 -7.26
C LEU A 135 3.22 -9.41 -7.29
N LEU A 136 3.25 -10.66 -6.82
CA LEU A 136 2.07 -11.51 -6.73
C LEU A 136 1.01 -10.93 -5.78
N ILE A 137 1.42 -10.42 -4.62
CA ILE A 137 0.51 -9.76 -3.68
C ILE A 137 -0.08 -8.50 -4.32
N GLN A 138 0.73 -7.71 -5.04
CA GLN A 138 0.25 -6.52 -5.74
C GLN A 138 -0.84 -6.85 -6.76
N LEU A 139 -0.67 -7.92 -7.54
CA LEU A 139 -1.69 -8.40 -8.46
C LEU A 139 -2.97 -8.82 -7.74
N ALA A 140 -2.86 -9.53 -6.61
CA ALA A 140 -4.00 -9.90 -5.79
C ALA A 140 -4.74 -8.67 -5.23
N LEU A 141 -4.00 -7.64 -4.80
CA LEU A 141 -4.56 -6.38 -4.33
C LEU A 141 -5.28 -5.62 -5.44
N TRP A 142 -4.78 -5.65 -6.67
CA TRP A 142 -5.47 -5.09 -7.83
C TRP A 142 -6.81 -5.78 -8.06
N ILE A 143 -6.84 -7.11 -8.05
CA ILE A 143 -8.06 -7.90 -8.21
C ILE A 143 -9.07 -7.58 -7.09
N ALA A 144 -8.62 -7.55 -5.83
CA ALA A 144 -9.46 -7.23 -4.68
C ALA A 144 -10.01 -5.80 -4.75
N SER A 145 -9.17 -4.84 -5.13
CA SER A 145 -9.57 -3.44 -5.29
C SER A 145 -10.56 -3.25 -6.42
N PHE A 146 -10.34 -3.92 -7.55
CA PHE A 146 -11.27 -3.92 -8.68
C PHE A 146 -12.62 -4.52 -8.29
N TYR A 147 -12.62 -5.62 -7.55
CA TYR A 147 -13.85 -6.23 -7.03
C TYR A 147 -14.62 -5.27 -6.10
N ILE A 148 -13.94 -4.67 -5.11
CA ILE A 148 -14.54 -3.68 -4.20
C ILE A 148 -15.07 -2.47 -4.99
N PHE A 149 -14.32 -2.03 -6.00
CA PHE A 149 -14.70 -0.92 -6.86
C PHE A 149 -15.96 -1.22 -7.68
N LEU A 150 -16.09 -2.42 -8.26
CA LEU A 150 -17.30 -2.82 -8.99
C LEU A 150 -18.54 -2.77 -8.07
N ARG A 151 -18.40 -3.25 -6.83
CA ARG A 151 -19.45 -3.17 -5.80
C ARG A 151 -19.75 -1.74 -5.37
N PHE A 152 -18.76 -0.85 -5.45
CA PHE A 152 -18.94 0.59 -5.19
C PHE A 152 -19.63 1.32 -6.35
N ARG A 153 -19.34 0.94 -7.61
CA ARG A 153 -19.93 1.54 -8.81
C ARG A 153 -21.44 1.34 -8.91
N GLU A 154 -21.95 0.22 -8.42
CA GLU A 154 -23.40 -0.02 -8.30
C GLU A 154 -24.12 1.04 -7.43
N LEU A 155 -23.37 1.83 -6.66
CA LEU A 155 -23.89 2.81 -5.71
C LEU A 155 -23.78 4.28 -6.19
N GLU A 156 -23.04 4.61 -7.24
CA GLU A 156 -22.82 6.01 -7.67
C GLU A 156 -23.04 6.19 -9.18
N LYS A 157 -24.08 6.96 -9.56
CA LYS A 157 -24.33 7.38 -10.95
C LYS A 157 -23.51 8.63 -11.30
N GLU A 158 -22.90 8.58 -12.49
CA GLU A 158 -22.33 9.65 -13.34
C GLU A 158 -20.95 10.30 -13.01
N LYS A 159 -20.56 10.63 -11.76
CA LYS A 159 -19.23 11.26 -11.52
C LYS A 159 -18.04 10.29 -11.41
N ILE A 160 -18.28 8.99 -11.23
CA ILE A 160 -17.23 7.96 -11.08
C ILE A 160 -16.51 7.64 -12.39
N LEU A 161 -17.07 7.95 -13.57
CA LEU A 161 -16.53 7.42 -14.84
C LEU A 161 -15.10 7.91 -15.16
N THR A 162 -14.73 9.13 -14.77
CA THR A 162 -13.38 9.65 -14.96
C THR A 162 -12.38 9.02 -13.99
N VAL A 163 -12.77 8.90 -12.71
CA VAL A 163 -11.97 8.19 -11.70
C VAL A 163 -11.81 6.72 -12.07
N TYR A 164 -12.85 6.10 -12.65
CA TYR A 164 -12.84 4.76 -13.23
C TYR A 164 -11.77 4.61 -14.31
N ARG A 165 -11.72 5.52 -15.29
CA ARG A 165 -10.75 5.44 -16.39
C ARG A 165 -9.31 5.62 -15.89
N ILE A 166 -9.10 6.53 -14.94
CA ILE A 166 -7.77 6.75 -14.35
C ILE A 166 -7.35 5.53 -13.53
N PHE A 167 -8.21 5.02 -12.66
CA PHE A 167 -7.89 3.87 -11.82
C PHE A 167 -7.70 2.59 -12.65
N LEU A 168 -8.57 2.34 -13.62
CA LEU A 168 -8.44 1.21 -14.55
C LEU A 168 -7.19 1.36 -15.42
N GLY A 169 -6.88 2.57 -15.88
CA GLY A 169 -5.66 2.87 -16.63
C GLY A 169 -4.40 2.57 -15.81
N LEU A 170 -4.33 3.08 -14.57
CA LEU A 170 -3.22 2.80 -13.64
C LEU A 170 -3.12 1.31 -13.29
N MET A 171 -4.26 0.63 -13.11
CA MET A 171 -4.34 -0.80 -12.86
C MET A 171 -3.78 -1.60 -14.04
N LEU A 172 -4.33 -1.42 -15.24
CA LEU A 172 -3.90 -2.14 -16.43
C LEU A 172 -2.43 -1.87 -16.74
N PHE A 173 -1.98 -0.62 -16.55
CA PHE A 173 -0.59 -0.24 -16.72
C PHE A 173 0.32 -0.92 -15.69
N SER A 174 -0.04 -0.88 -14.41
CA SER A 174 0.74 -1.53 -13.34
C SER A 174 0.78 -3.05 -13.50
N ILE A 175 -0.34 -3.67 -13.92
CA ILE A 175 -0.41 -5.10 -14.24
C ILE A 175 0.49 -5.42 -15.42
N PHE A 176 0.43 -4.64 -16.51
CA PHE A 176 1.24 -4.85 -17.70
C PHE A 176 2.74 -4.79 -17.40
N PHE A 177 3.20 -3.74 -16.71
CA PHE A 177 4.61 -3.61 -16.32
C PHE A 177 5.02 -4.63 -15.25
N GLY A 178 4.11 -4.99 -14.34
CA GLY A 178 4.32 -6.08 -13.40
C GLY A 178 4.56 -7.41 -14.11
N PHE A 179 3.72 -7.77 -15.09
CA PHE A 179 3.89 -8.98 -15.89
C PHE A 179 5.17 -8.95 -16.75
N LEU A 180 5.48 -7.82 -17.39
CA LEU A 180 6.74 -7.68 -18.12
C LEU A 180 7.94 -7.90 -17.20
N LYS A 181 7.91 -7.35 -15.98
CA LYS A 181 9.02 -7.51 -15.04
C LYS A 181 9.11 -8.93 -14.49
N VAL A 182 7.97 -9.58 -14.21
CA VAL A 182 7.95 -11.02 -13.87
C VAL A 182 8.54 -11.84 -15.02
N ALA A 183 8.16 -11.56 -16.27
CA ALA A 183 8.70 -12.27 -17.42
C ALA A 183 10.20 -12.03 -17.63
N GLU A 184 10.71 -10.82 -17.36
CA GLU A 184 12.14 -10.48 -17.40
C GLU A 184 12.93 -11.16 -16.27
N VAL A 185 12.32 -11.29 -15.09
CA VAL A 185 12.95 -11.92 -13.92
C VAL A 185 13.03 -13.44 -14.04
N PHE A 186 12.06 -14.07 -14.69
CA PHE A 186 11.90 -15.54 -14.76
C PHE A 186 12.15 -16.15 -16.16
N GLY A 187 12.42 -15.34 -17.18
CA GLY A 187 12.74 -15.77 -18.55
C GLY A 187 14.22 -15.70 -18.84
#